data_AF-A0A2E9YEL1-F1
#
_entry.id   AF-A0A2E9YEL1-F1
#
_cell.length_a   1.000
_cell.length_b   1.000
_cell.length_c   1.000
_cell.angle_alpha   90.00
_cell.angle_beta   90.00
_cell.angle_gamma   90.00
#
_symmetry.space_group_name_H-M   'P 1'
#
loop_
_entity.id
_entity.type
_entity.pdbx_description
1 polymer ?
#
loop_
_entity_poly.entity_id
_entity_poly.type
_entity_poly.pdbx_seq_one_letter_code
_entity_poly.pdbx_strand_id
1 'polypeptide(L)'
;MMKKHLPLLTTGILVLTIGFTACNGENNPNESNEPVASSNPMTEEGLSVTIARNELHAFVGQDTLEQIAQNMFDYFKSTNDADWDQLMHHFPLHKNSDTAFVNSSKRALDYWTERGVQNRTEMAEIVYASPAFQDGDQEVVLINMNLRHYVEFLPHYDGPSPSGMKGMVESNYGKGNATYKENEILEGDSSAFRYWEITGLNRIWALSHVDSNHWCFLPPNFNESGSAFMMSSDAMVGGLRHRRENDPTAQK
;
A
#
# COMPACT_ATOMS: atom_id res chain seq x y z
N MET A 1 -38.96 -15.29 -28.24
CA MET A 1 -38.18 -14.04 -28.32
C MET A 1 -38.25 -13.36 -26.94
N MET A 2 -37.32 -13.69 -26.03
CA MET A 2 -37.22 -13.11 -24.68
C MET A 2 -35.82 -12.52 -24.54
N LYS A 3 -35.71 -11.20 -24.50
CA LYS A 3 -34.50 -10.50 -24.09
C LYS A 3 -34.52 -10.43 -22.56
N LYS A 4 -33.60 -11.14 -21.90
CA LYS A 4 -33.33 -10.98 -20.47
C LYS A 4 -32.42 -9.76 -20.30
N HIS A 5 -32.86 -8.80 -19.51
CA HIS A 5 -32.04 -7.71 -19.01
C HIS A 5 -31.02 -8.26 -18.00
N LEU A 6 -29.74 -7.95 -18.23
CA LEU A 6 -28.64 -8.22 -17.31
C LEU A 6 -28.44 -6.97 -16.43
N PRO A 7 -28.30 -7.08 -15.10
CA PRO A 7 -28.05 -5.94 -14.24
C PRO A 7 -26.60 -5.47 -14.39
N LEU A 8 -26.44 -4.15 -14.51
CA LEU A 8 -25.17 -3.45 -14.56
C LEU A 8 -24.58 -3.44 -13.13
N LEU A 9 -23.74 -4.45 -12.81
CA LEU A 9 -22.90 -4.44 -11.62
C LEU A 9 -21.58 -3.75 -12.01
N THR A 10 -21.46 -2.49 -11.61
CA THR A 10 -20.23 -1.70 -11.69
C THR A 10 -19.26 -2.20 -10.61
N THR A 11 -18.44 -3.19 -10.94
CA THR A 11 -17.24 -3.57 -10.18
C THR A 11 -16.12 -2.57 -10.44
N GLY A 12 -15.81 -1.76 -9.44
CA GLY A 12 -14.59 -0.96 -9.33
C GLY A 12 -14.04 -1.11 -7.90
N ILE A 13 -12.76 -1.09 -7.59
CA ILE A 13 -11.54 -0.82 -8.35
C ILE A 13 -10.42 -1.62 -7.65
N LEU A 14 -9.91 -2.65 -8.32
CA LEU A 14 -8.52 -2.69 -8.76
C LEU A 14 -7.39 -2.08 -7.89
N VAL A 15 -6.60 -2.97 -7.30
CA VAL A 15 -5.15 -2.85 -7.27
C VAL A 15 -4.66 -3.59 -8.54
N LEU A 16 -3.98 -2.88 -9.47
CA LEU A 16 -3.55 -3.28 -10.83
C LEU A 16 -4.61 -3.57 -11.92
N THR A 17 -4.88 -2.57 -12.79
CA THR A 17 -5.67 -2.67 -14.05
C THR A 17 -4.66 -2.99 -15.11
N ILE A 18 -4.61 -4.27 -15.44
CA ILE A 18 -4.22 -4.71 -16.77
C ILE A 18 -5.48 -5.33 -17.36
N GLY A 19 -5.98 -4.71 -18.43
CA GLY A 19 -7.17 -5.15 -19.14
C GLY A 19 -6.97 -6.55 -19.72
N PHE A 20 -7.96 -7.41 -19.49
CA PHE A 20 -8.05 -8.74 -20.08
C PHE A 20 -8.43 -8.66 -21.56
N THR A 21 -7.59 -9.19 -22.44
CA THR A 21 -8.06 -9.97 -23.59
C THR A 21 -7.54 -11.39 -23.41
N ALA A 22 -8.43 -12.28 -22.97
CA ALA A 22 -8.20 -13.71 -22.91
C ALA A 22 -8.29 -14.32 -24.32
N CYS A 23 -7.33 -15.17 -24.67
CA CYS A 23 -7.50 -16.22 -25.67
C CYS A 23 -7.10 -17.55 -25.02
N ASN A 24 -8.03 -18.51 -25.10
CA ASN A 24 -7.97 -19.84 -24.52
C ASN A 24 -6.76 -20.68 -24.96
N GLY A 25 -6.29 -21.54 -24.05
CA GLY A 25 -5.51 -22.72 -24.37
C GLY A 25 -5.47 -23.68 -23.17
N GLU A 26 -6.16 -24.81 -23.28
CA GLU A 26 -6.19 -25.91 -22.31
C GLU A 26 -4.86 -26.69 -22.29
N ASN A 27 -4.35 -27.07 -21.10
CA ASN A 27 -4.28 -28.48 -20.63
C ASN A 27 -3.25 -28.74 -19.50
N ASN A 28 -3.82 -29.22 -18.38
CA ASN A 28 -3.41 -30.29 -17.45
C ASN A 28 -2.06 -30.37 -16.69
N PRO A 29 -2.08 -31.01 -15.50
CA PRO A 29 -1.17 -30.73 -14.38
C PRO A 29 -0.14 -31.85 -14.13
N ASN A 30 0.99 -31.47 -13.53
CA ASN A 30 1.71 -32.17 -12.46
C ASN A 30 3.16 -31.69 -12.45
N GLU A 31 3.63 -31.16 -11.33
CA GLU A 31 4.74 -31.76 -10.58
C GLU A 31 5.00 -30.94 -9.31
N SER A 32 4.84 -31.62 -8.18
CA SER A 32 5.32 -31.22 -6.87
C SER A 32 6.83 -31.07 -6.88
N ASN A 33 7.36 -29.96 -6.38
CA ASN A 33 8.70 -29.92 -5.78
C ASN A 33 8.77 -28.86 -4.68
N GLU A 34 9.45 -29.27 -3.60
CA GLU A 34 9.71 -28.58 -2.34
C GLU A 34 10.34 -27.18 -2.51
N PRO A 35 10.27 -26.30 -1.48
CA PRO A 35 10.65 -24.90 -1.63
C PRO A 35 12.18 -24.79 -1.71
N VAL A 36 12.67 -24.38 -2.88
CA VAL A 36 14.05 -23.94 -3.05
C VAL A 36 14.17 -22.55 -2.42
N ALA A 37 14.75 -22.50 -1.23
CA ALA A 37 15.26 -21.26 -0.67
C ALA A 37 16.51 -20.81 -1.44
N SER A 38 16.64 -19.48 -1.59
CA SER A 38 17.85 -18.71 -1.95
C SER A 38 17.95 -18.17 -3.39
N SER A 39 17.58 -16.91 -3.57
CA SER A 39 18.39 -15.92 -4.29
C SER A 39 18.23 -14.56 -3.58
N ASN A 40 19.33 -13.93 -3.18
CA ASN A 40 19.36 -12.84 -2.19
C ASN A 40 18.36 -11.70 -2.49
N PRO A 41 17.27 -11.56 -1.72
CA PRO A 41 16.60 -10.26 -1.58
C PRO A 41 17.62 -9.27 -0.98
N MET A 42 17.44 -7.96 -1.20
CA MET A 42 18.21 -6.96 -0.44
C MET A 42 18.28 -7.41 1.02
N THR A 43 19.48 -7.49 1.59
CA THR A 43 19.72 -7.88 2.99
C THR A 43 18.63 -7.25 3.85
N GLU A 44 17.89 -8.08 4.61
CA GLU A 44 16.83 -7.65 5.52
C GLU A 44 17.40 -6.66 6.55
N GLU A 45 17.58 -5.40 6.17
CA GLU A 45 17.54 -4.32 7.13
C GLU A 45 16.11 -4.35 7.69
N GLY A 46 16.00 -4.69 8.97
CA GLY A 46 14.70 -4.83 9.63
C GLY A 46 13.89 -3.56 9.45
N LEU A 47 12.61 -3.72 9.08
CA LEU A 47 11.63 -2.63 8.99
C LEU A 47 11.79 -1.69 10.19
N SER A 48 11.93 -0.40 9.92
CA SER A 48 12.02 0.63 10.95
C SER A 48 10.90 1.65 10.78
N VAL A 49 10.03 1.76 11.79
CA VAL A 49 9.06 2.83 11.88
C VAL A 49 9.38 3.69 13.10
N THR A 50 9.66 4.96 12.87
CA THR A 50 10.13 5.88 13.91
C THR A 50 9.35 7.19 13.87
N ILE A 51 9.44 7.93 14.98
CA ILE A 51 8.96 9.31 15.07
C ILE A 51 10.19 10.21 15.09
N ALA A 52 10.22 11.22 14.23
CA ALA A 52 11.33 12.17 14.16
C ALA A 52 11.50 12.88 15.51
N ARG A 53 12.74 13.06 15.97
CA ARG A 53 13.00 13.72 17.27
C ARG A 53 13.07 15.24 17.19
N ASN A 54 13.67 15.74 16.10
CA ASN A 54 14.02 17.16 15.97
C ASN A 54 13.15 17.89 14.93
N GLU A 55 12.60 17.16 13.97
CA GLU A 55 11.87 17.70 12.81
C GLU A 55 10.38 17.35 12.87
N LEU A 56 9.88 16.85 14.01
CA LEU A 56 8.49 16.47 14.18
C LEU A 56 7.60 17.70 14.36
N HIS A 57 6.58 17.79 13.52
CA HIS A 57 5.47 18.72 13.65
C HIS A 57 4.17 17.95 13.87
N ALA A 58 3.86 17.63 15.12
CA ALA A 58 2.68 16.86 15.50
C ALA A 58 1.63 17.70 16.23
N PHE A 59 0.37 17.46 15.90
CA PHE A 59 -0.81 18.14 16.47
C PHE A 59 -1.78 17.16 17.13
N VAL A 60 -1.33 15.93 17.37
CA VAL A 60 -1.95 14.91 18.23
C VAL A 60 -1.06 14.68 19.45
N GLY A 61 -1.61 14.04 20.49
CA GLY A 61 -0.84 13.62 21.65
C GLY A 61 0.27 12.65 21.26
N GLN A 62 1.39 12.70 21.99
CA GLN A 62 2.54 11.81 21.78
C GLN A 62 2.15 10.33 21.93
N ASP A 63 1.28 10.02 22.89
CA ASP A 63 0.69 8.71 23.13
C ASP A 63 -0.12 8.19 21.93
N THR A 64 -0.88 9.07 21.28
CA THR A 64 -1.62 8.75 20.05
C THR A 64 -0.66 8.51 18.89
N LEU A 65 0.38 9.35 18.77
CA LEU A 65 1.37 9.21 17.71
C LEU A 65 2.19 7.92 17.84
N GLU A 66 2.53 7.51 19.06
CA GLU A 66 3.20 6.24 19.34
C GLU A 66 2.32 5.04 18.96
N GLN A 67 1.01 5.09 19.23
CA GLN A 67 0.07 4.06 18.77
C GLN A 67 -0.02 4.00 17.24
N ILE A 68 -0.12 5.16 16.57
CA ILE A 68 -0.09 5.23 15.11
C ILE A 68 1.20 4.62 14.57
N ALA A 69 2.36 4.97 15.14
CA ALA A 69 3.65 4.44 14.71
C ALA A 69 3.73 2.91 14.89
N GLN A 70 3.24 2.39 16.01
CA GLN A 70 3.21 0.95 16.26
C GLN A 70 2.28 0.23 15.28
N ASN A 71 1.05 0.71 15.07
CA ASN A 71 0.15 0.08 14.11
C ASN A 71 0.67 0.22 12.67
N MET A 72 1.39 1.30 12.35
CA MET A 72 2.04 1.49 11.06
C MET A 72 3.19 0.49 10.85
N PHE A 73 3.95 0.20 11.91
CA PHE A 73 4.92 -0.89 11.90
C PHE A 73 4.25 -2.22 11.57
N ASP A 74 3.16 -2.57 12.26
CA ASP A 74 2.45 -3.83 12.02
C ASP A 74 1.86 -3.89 10.60
N TYR A 75 1.32 -2.79 10.09
CA TYR A 75 0.83 -2.65 8.71
C TYR A 75 1.93 -2.91 7.67
N PHE A 76 3.08 -2.25 7.81
CA PHE A 76 4.21 -2.45 6.88
C PHE A 76 4.84 -3.83 7.05
N LYS A 77 4.92 -4.37 8.27
CA LYS A 77 5.45 -5.71 8.52
C LYS A 77 4.60 -6.76 7.83
N SER A 78 3.27 -6.67 7.98
CA SER A 78 2.31 -7.56 7.32
C SER A 78 2.42 -7.47 5.79
N THR A 79 2.66 -6.26 5.26
CA THR A 79 2.88 -6.05 3.83
C THR A 79 4.17 -6.73 3.35
N ASN A 80 5.27 -6.54 4.08
CA ASN A 80 6.57 -7.13 3.76
C ASN A 80 6.54 -8.66 3.83
N ASP A 81 5.81 -9.23 4.80
CA ASP A 81 5.70 -10.66 5.03
C ASP A 81 4.71 -11.36 4.10
N ALA A 82 3.96 -10.59 3.30
CA ALA A 82 2.79 -11.06 2.58
C ALA A 82 1.71 -11.70 3.48
N ASP A 83 1.59 -11.26 4.73
CA ASP A 83 0.54 -11.68 5.66
C ASP A 83 -0.72 -10.82 5.43
N TRP A 84 -1.53 -11.23 4.46
CA TRP A 84 -2.75 -10.49 4.09
C TRP A 84 -3.86 -10.62 5.11
N ASP A 85 -3.86 -11.67 5.92
CA ASP A 85 -4.80 -11.80 7.02
C ASP A 85 -4.53 -10.72 8.06
N GLN A 86 -3.26 -10.56 8.48
CA GLN A 86 -2.87 -9.51 9.40
C GLN A 86 -3.03 -8.11 8.79
N LEU A 87 -2.64 -7.92 7.52
CA LEU A 87 -2.76 -6.65 6.82
C LEU A 87 -4.21 -6.12 6.83
N MET A 88 -5.20 -6.99 6.62
CA MET A 88 -6.60 -6.57 6.58
C MET A 88 -7.13 -6.07 7.93
N HIS A 89 -6.50 -6.42 9.05
CA HIS A 89 -6.83 -5.81 10.35
C HIS A 89 -6.42 -4.33 10.43
N HIS A 90 -5.51 -3.88 9.59
CA HIS A 90 -5.08 -2.48 9.49
C HIS A 90 -5.75 -1.72 8.35
N PHE A 91 -6.76 -2.31 7.71
CA PHE A 91 -7.66 -1.62 6.80
C PHE A 91 -8.93 -1.20 7.56
N PRO A 92 -9.54 -0.02 7.27
CA PRO A 92 -10.69 0.50 8.04
C PRO A 92 -12.00 -0.26 7.77
N LEU A 93 -12.04 -1.56 8.11
CA LEU A 93 -13.17 -2.45 7.88
C LEU A 93 -14.39 -2.10 8.74
N HIS A 94 -14.27 -1.24 9.75
CA HIS A 94 -15.43 -0.67 10.45
C HIS A 94 -16.32 0.14 9.50
N LYS A 95 -15.77 0.70 8.43
CA LYS A 95 -16.53 1.36 7.34
C LYS A 95 -17.02 0.40 6.27
N ASN A 96 -16.38 -0.75 6.12
CA ASN A 96 -16.75 -1.78 5.14
C ASN A 96 -16.43 -3.19 5.69
N SER A 97 -17.38 -3.75 6.42
CA SER A 97 -17.25 -5.08 7.04
C SER A 97 -17.63 -6.23 6.09
N ASP A 98 -17.78 -5.96 4.80
CA ASP A 98 -18.15 -6.97 3.81
C ASP A 98 -17.05 -8.02 3.66
N THR A 99 -17.34 -9.23 4.12
CA THR A 99 -16.46 -10.40 3.96
C THR A 99 -16.14 -10.70 2.50
N ALA A 100 -17.02 -10.39 1.55
CA ALA A 100 -16.76 -10.56 0.13
C ALA A 100 -15.67 -9.59 -0.35
N PHE A 101 -15.71 -8.34 0.11
CA PHE A 101 -14.66 -7.36 -0.14
C PHE A 101 -13.31 -7.85 0.39
N VAL A 102 -13.24 -8.22 1.68
CA VAL A 102 -12.00 -8.70 2.31
C VAL A 102 -11.40 -9.88 1.54
N ASN A 103 -12.22 -10.88 1.22
CA ASN A 103 -11.77 -12.07 0.50
C ASN A 103 -11.31 -11.75 -0.93
N SER A 104 -11.98 -10.82 -1.61
CA SER A 104 -11.58 -10.40 -2.96
C SER A 104 -10.25 -9.65 -2.95
N SER A 105 -10.01 -8.79 -1.96
CA SER A 105 -8.77 -8.04 -1.80
C SER A 105 -7.60 -8.97 -1.51
N LYS A 106 -7.76 -9.94 -0.60
CA LYS A 106 -6.72 -10.95 -0.30
C LYS A 106 -6.32 -11.74 -1.55
N ARG A 107 -7.29 -12.27 -2.29
CA ARG A 107 -7.02 -13.00 -3.55
C ARG A 107 -6.29 -12.15 -4.59
N ALA A 108 -6.60 -10.86 -4.67
CA ALA A 108 -5.91 -9.96 -5.58
C ALA A 108 -4.44 -9.74 -5.15
N LEU A 109 -4.18 -9.62 -3.85
CA LEU A 109 -2.81 -9.51 -3.32
C LEU A 109 -2.02 -10.81 -3.56
N ASP A 110 -2.61 -11.96 -3.22
CA ASP A 110 -2.01 -13.28 -3.49
C ASP A 110 -1.64 -13.45 -4.95
N TYR A 111 -2.56 -13.14 -5.87
CA TYR A 111 -2.34 -13.25 -7.30
C TYR A 111 -1.09 -12.49 -7.78
N TRP A 112 -0.84 -11.29 -7.24
CA TRP A 112 0.33 -10.49 -7.64
C TRP A 112 1.61 -11.01 -7.00
N THR A 113 1.54 -11.46 -5.75
CA THR A 113 2.67 -12.02 -5.03
C THR A 113 3.13 -13.35 -5.60
N GLU A 114 2.21 -14.24 -5.97
CA GLU A 114 2.51 -15.49 -6.68
C GLU A 114 3.15 -15.25 -8.05
N ARG A 115 2.84 -14.10 -8.68
CA ARG A 115 3.46 -13.66 -9.93
C ARG A 115 4.75 -12.89 -9.71
N GLY A 116 5.28 -12.83 -8.48
CA GLY A 116 6.58 -12.23 -8.21
C GLY A 116 6.56 -10.72 -8.03
N VAL A 117 5.42 -10.10 -7.71
CA VAL A 117 5.36 -8.71 -7.26
C VAL A 117 5.39 -8.66 -5.74
N GLN A 118 6.33 -7.92 -5.17
CA GLN A 118 6.44 -7.73 -3.72
C GLN A 118 6.55 -6.25 -3.37
N ASN A 119 5.89 -5.85 -2.29
CA ASN A 119 6.04 -4.52 -1.71
C ASN A 119 6.85 -4.66 -0.43
N ARG A 120 7.93 -3.88 -0.31
CA ARG A 120 8.79 -3.92 0.87
C ARG A 120 9.07 -2.51 1.38
N THR A 121 8.62 -2.21 2.58
CA THR A 121 9.01 -1.00 3.31
C THR A 121 10.24 -1.31 4.17
N GLU A 122 11.28 -0.51 4.00
CA GLU A 122 12.48 -0.59 4.84
C GLU A 122 12.40 0.41 5.98
N MET A 123 11.96 1.64 5.70
CA MET A 123 11.91 2.71 6.68
C MET A 123 10.72 3.63 6.46
N ALA A 124 10.08 4.03 7.56
CA ALA A 124 9.12 5.12 7.63
C ALA A 124 9.38 5.98 8.88
N GLU A 125 9.88 7.20 8.70
CA GLU A 125 10.08 8.15 9.80
C GLU A 125 8.99 9.22 9.74
N ILE A 126 8.12 9.27 10.75
CA ILE A 126 7.04 10.25 10.86
C ILE A 126 7.63 11.62 11.20
N VAL A 127 7.42 12.59 10.30
CA VAL A 127 7.88 13.98 10.44
C VAL A 127 6.74 14.96 10.69
N TYR A 128 5.51 14.56 10.39
CA TYR A 128 4.33 15.40 10.59
C TYR A 128 3.10 14.55 10.90
N ALA A 129 2.27 15.04 11.83
CA ALA A 129 0.95 14.49 12.10
C ALA A 129 -0.04 15.65 12.29
N SER A 130 -1.11 15.69 11.50
CA SER A 130 -2.19 16.68 11.66
C SER A 130 -2.94 16.49 12.98
N PRO A 131 -3.84 17.41 13.36
CA PRO A 131 -4.83 17.13 14.40
C PRO A 131 -5.68 15.91 14.01
N ALA A 132 -6.30 15.28 15.00
CA ALA A 132 -7.36 14.32 14.77
C ALA A 132 -8.62 15.06 14.29
N PHE A 133 -9.02 14.83 13.04
CA PHE A 133 -10.25 15.36 12.48
C PHE A 133 -11.38 14.36 12.70
N GLN A 134 -12.49 14.83 13.26
CA GLN A 134 -13.70 14.02 13.38
C GLN A 134 -14.33 13.77 12.01
N ASP A 135 -14.64 12.51 11.70
CA ASP A 135 -15.27 12.08 10.45
C ASP A 135 -16.40 11.07 10.71
N GLY A 136 -17.50 11.53 11.30
CA GLY A 136 -18.59 10.66 11.74
C GLY A 136 -18.22 9.88 12.99
N ASP A 137 -18.11 8.57 12.90
CA ASP A 137 -17.74 7.62 13.97
C ASP A 137 -16.23 7.29 14.00
N GLN A 138 -15.41 8.03 13.26
CA GLN A 138 -13.96 7.85 13.25
C GLN A 138 -13.23 9.17 13.42
N GLU A 139 -11.98 9.07 13.88
CA GLU A 139 -10.98 10.12 13.81
C GLU A 139 -10.04 9.85 12.64
N VAL A 140 -9.55 10.93 12.03
CA VAL A 140 -8.61 10.86 10.91
C VAL A 140 -7.42 11.78 11.15
N VAL A 141 -6.23 11.23 10.94
CA VAL A 141 -4.95 11.94 11.03
C VAL A 141 -4.21 11.81 9.71
N LEU A 142 -3.77 12.94 9.15
CA LEU A 142 -2.82 12.97 8.04
C LEU A 142 -1.41 12.86 8.58
N ILE A 143 -0.68 11.83 8.13
CA ILE A 143 0.73 11.63 8.45
C ILE A 143 1.56 11.94 7.22
N ASN A 144 2.62 12.75 7.39
CA ASN A 144 3.75 12.71 6.45
C ASN A 144 4.93 12.00 7.09
N MET A 145 5.65 11.27 6.23
CA MET A 145 6.81 10.47 6.63
C MET A 145 7.90 10.51 5.56
N ASN A 146 9.16 10.46 5.99
CA ASN A 146 10.24 10.05 5.11
C ASN A 146 10.12 8.54 4.91
N LEU A 147 9.87 8.12 3.66
CA LEU A 147 9.65 6.72 3.33
C LEU A 147 10.80 6.20 2.47
N ARG A 148 11.26 4.99 2.79
CA ARG A 148 12.05 4.14 1.89
C ARG A 148 11.28 2.85 1.65
N HIS A 149 10.82 2.67 0.43
CA HIS A 149 9.94 1.58 0.01
C HIS A 149 10.34 1.04 -1.35
N TYR A 150 10.04 -0.23 -1.60
CA TYR A 150 10.42 -0.94 -2.80
C TYR A 150 9.20 -1.64 -3.39
N VAL A 151 9.00 -1.47 -4.69
CA VAL A 151 8.10 -2.33 -5.48
C VAL A 151 8.99 -3.25 -6.30
N GLU A 152 9.06 -4.50 -5.88
CA GLU A 152 10.00 -5.51 -6.35
C GLU A 152 9.33 -6.46 -7.33
N PHE A 153 10.10 -6.86 -8.35
CA PHE A 153 9.70 -7.79 -9.40
C PHE A 153 10.72 -8.90 -9.45
N LEU A 154 10.35 -10.05 -8.91
CA LEU A 154 11.18 -11.24 -8.83
C LEU A 154 11.51 -11.78 -10.23
N PRO A 155 12.58 -12.60 -10.37
CA PRO A 155 12.98 -13.16 -11.66
C PRO A 155 11.86 -13.91 -12.42
N HIS A 156 10.92 -14.52 -11.71
CA HIS A 156 9.79 -15.24 -12.30
C HIS A 156 8.59 -14.35 -12.65
N TYR A 157 8.69 -13.02 -12.45
CA TYR A 157 7.61 -12.11 -12.78
C TYR A 157 7.34 -12.07 -14.30
N ASP A 158 6.08 -12.33 -14.64
CA ASP A 158 5.60 -12.62 -15.99
C ASP A 158 4.58 -11.57 -16.51
N GLY A 159 4.41 -10.45 -15.80
CA GLY A 159 3.53 -9.36 -16.18
C GLY A 159 4.19 -8.31 -17.09
N PRO A 160 3.55 -7.14 -17.31
CA PRO A 160 4.11 -6.05 -18.10
C PRO A 160 5.46 -5.55 -17.58
N SER A 161 6.28 -5.00 -18.48
CA SER A 161 7.62 -4.50 -18.15
C SER A 161 7.61 -3.61 -16.89
N PRO A 162 8.37 -3.96 -15.84
CA PRO A 162 8.44 -3.17 -14.61
C PRO A 162 8.82 -1.70 -14.83
N SER A 163 9.74 -1.42 -15.76
CA SER A 163 10.14 -0.05 -16.13
C SER A 163 9.00 0.77 -16.74
N GLY A 164 8.00 0.12 -17.35
CA GLY A 164 6.80 0.75 -17.91
C GLY A 164 5.79 1.18 -16.84
N MET A 165 5.94 0.75 -15.59
CA MET A 165 5.01 1.05 -14.50
C MET A 165 5.26 2.39 -13.80
N LYS A 166 6.17 3.22 -14.34
CA LYS A 166 6.53 4.53 -13.74
C LYS A 166 5.33 5.37 -13.32
N GLY A 167 4.36 5.54 -14.23
CA GLY A 167 3.19 6.37 -13.96
C GLY A 167 2.33 5.86 -12.81
N MET A 168 2.23 4.54 -12.65
CA MET A 168 1.51 3.91 -11.54
C MET A 168 2.27 4.11 -10.21
N VAL A 169 3.59 3.90 -10.21
CA VAL A 169 4.40 4.06 -9.01
C VAL A 169 4.43 5.53 -8.56
N GLU A 170 4.64 6.47 -9.48
CA GLU A 170 4.63 7.91 -9.17
C GLU A 170 3.24 8.42 -8.77
N SER A 171 2.16 7.79 -9.25
CA SER A 171 0.79 8.10 -8.80
C SER A 171 0.60 7.75 -7.32
N ASN A 172 1.09 6.58 -6.89
CA ASN A 172 1.00 6.14 -5.50
C ASN A 172 1.95 6.91 -4.58
N TYR A 173 3.20 7.12 -4.98
CA TYR A 173 4.26 7.56 -4.06
C TYR A 173 4.79 8.98 -4.33
N GLY A 174 4.15 9.69 -5.26
CA GLY A 174 4.52 11.04 -5.65
C GLY A 174 5.50 11.07 -6.83
N LYS A 175 5.30 12.07 -7.69
CA LYS A 175 6.12 12.28 -8.88
C LYS A 175 7.56 12.64 -8.49
N GLY A 176 8.53 11.95 -9.09
CA GLY A 176 9.95 12.19 -8.83
C GLY A 176 10.52 11.48 -7.59
N ASN A 177 9.70 10.80 -6.79
CA ASN A 177 10.17 10.05 -5.61
C ASN A 177 10.60 8.61 -5.94
N ALA A 178 10.41 8.16 -7.19
CA ALA A 178 10.61 6.77 -7.59
C ALA A 178 11.72 6.63 -8.64
N THR A 179 12.65 5.71 -8.40
CA THR A 179 13.76 5.37 -9.30
C THR A 179 13.70 3.89 -9.66
N TYR A 180 13.71 3.58 -10.97
CA TYR A 180 13.78 2.20 -11.44
C TYR A 180 15.22 1.69 -11.42
N LYS A 181 15.40 0.46 -10.95
CA LYS A 181 16.68 -0.25 -10.90
C LYS A 181 16.51 -1.68 -11.37
N GLU A 182 17.58 -2.20 -11.95
CA GLU A 182 17.67 -3.55 -12.48
C GLU A 182 19.05 -4.09 -12.12
N ASN A 183 19.07 -5.24 -11.46
CA ASN A 183 20.30 -5.89 -11.04
C ASN A 183 20.85 -6.78 -12.17
N GLU A 184 22.09 -7.25 -12.01
CA GLU A 184 22.62 -8.30 -12.88
C GLU A 184 21.84 -9.61 -12.70
N ILE A 185 21.77 -10.40 -13.77
CA ILE A 185 21.14 -11.72 -13.73
C ILE A 185 22.06 -12.67 -12.96
N LEU A 186 21.55 -13.27 -11.89
CA LEU A 186 22.30 -14.23 -11.09
C LEU A 186 22.27 -15.63 -11.73
N GLU A 187 23.24 -16.47 -11.37
CA GLU A 187 23.28 -17.86 -11.83
C GLU A 187 22.03 -18.63 -11.36
N GLY A 188 21.29 -19.20 -12.31
CA GLY A 188 20.03 -19.92 -12.05
C GLY A 188 18.77 -19.10 -12.32
N ASP A 189 18.88 -17.77 -12.46
CA ASP A 189 17.73 -16.92 -12.78
C ASP A 189 17.53 -16.79 -14.29
N SER A 190 16.25 -16.82 -14.72
CA SER A 190 15.86 -16.57 -16.11
C SER A 190 15.78 -15.07 -16.46
N SER A 191 15.79 -14.19 -15.47
CA SER A 191 15.62 -12.74 -15.62
C SER A 191 16.19 -11.99 -14.42
N ALA A 192 16.51 -10.72 -14.62
CA ALA A 192 17.03 -9.87 -13.54
C ALA A 192 15.97 -9.59 -12.46
N PHE A 193 16.42 -9.50 -11.22
CA PHE A 193 15.67 -8.82 -10.16
C PHE A 193 15.56 -7.33 -10.51
N ARG A 194 14.32 -6.83 -10.50
CA ARG A 194 13.98 -5.46 -10.93
C ARG A 194 13.14 -4.82 -9.87
N TYR A 195 13.30 -3.52 -9.64
CA TYR A 195 12.52 -2.84 -8.62
C TYR A 195 12.40 -1.35 -8.88
N TRP A 196 11.33 -0.77 -8.34
CA TRP A 196 11.25 0.65 -8.09
C TRP A 196 11.66 0.92 -6.66
N GLU A 197 12.65 1.78 -6.47
CA GLU A 197 12.98 2.35 -5.17
C GLU A 197 12.27 3.69 -5.00
N ILE A 198 11.47 3.77 -3.95
CA ILE A 198 10.75 4.97 -3.53
C ILE A 198 11.55 5.53 -2.35
N THR A 199 12.03 6.77 -2.49
CA THR A 199 12.71 7.47 -1.40
C THR A 199 12.24 8.91 -1.35
N GLY A 200 11.73 9.32 -0.18
CA GLY A 200 11.39 10.71 0.09
C GLY A 200 10.09 10.88 0.85
N LEU A 201 9.60 12.12 0.86
CA LEU A 201 8.42 12.50 1.60
C LEU A 201 7.17 11.85 0.99
N ASN A 202 6.52 11.02 1.79
CA ASN A 202 5.26 10.37 1.47
C ASN A 202 4.21 10.71 2.52
N ARG A 203 2.95 10.44 2.18
CA ARG A 203 1.81 10.68 3.06
C ARG A 203 0.92 9.46 3.17
N ILE A 204 0.29 9.31 4.32
CA ILE A 204 -0.70 8.28 4.57
C ILE A 204 -1.78 8.82 5.49
N TRP A 205 -3.01 8.32 5.34
CA TRP A 205 -4.10 8.64 6.25
C TRP A 205 -4.21 7.53 7.29
N ALA A 206 -4.15 7.91 8.56
CA ALA A 206 -4.42 7.05 9.70
C ALA A 206 -5.85 7.30 10.18
N LEU A 207 -6.61 6.24 10.43
CA LEU A 207 -8.01 6.30 10.84
C LEU A 207 -8.24 5.39 12.03
N SER A 208 -9.02 5.83 13.00
CA SER A 208 -9.48 4.98 14.10
C SER A 208 -10.94 5.24 14.38
N HIS A 209 -11.71 4.20 14.68
CA HIS A 209 -13.05 4.40 15.25
C HIS A 209 -12.92 5.14 16.59
N VAL A 210 -13.84 6.04 16.92
CA VAL A 210 -13.75 6.90 18.14
C VAL A 210 -13.62 6.13 19.45
N ASP A 211 -14.12 4.89 19.49
CA ASP A 211 -14.03 3.99 20.65
C ASP A 211 -12.87 2.96 20.55
N SER A 212 -11.90 3.20 19.67
CA SER A 212 -10.80 2.28 19.38
C SER A 212 -9.44 2.97 19.51
N ASN A 213 -8.47 2.24 20.07
CA ASN A 213 -7.06 2.64 20.08
C ASN A 213 -6.27 2.03 18.92
N HIS A 214 -6.95 1.32 18.01
CA HIS A 214 -6.34 0.65 16.87
C HIS A 214 -6.48 1.50 15.60
N TRP A 215 -5.33 1.93 15.08
CA TRP A 215 -5.24 2.76 13.88
C TRP A 215 -5.08 1.90 12.62
N CYS A 216 -5.93 2.20 11.65
CA CYS A 216 -5.93 1.65 10.30
C CYS A 216 -5.35 2.67 9.31
N PHE A 217 -4.96 2.21 8.13
CA PHE A 217 -4.33 3.04 7.11
C PHE A 217 -5.03 2.93 5.76
N LEU A 218 -5.16 4.07 5.08
CA LEU A 218 -5.62 4.08 3.69
C LEU A 218 -4.43 3.98 2.73
N PRO A 219 -4.52 3.14 1.69
CA PRO A 219 -3.46 3.05 0.69
C PRO A 219 -3.33 4.37 -0.09
N PRO A 220 -2.17 4.66 -0.70
CA PRO A 220 -1.88 5.97 -1.29
C PRO A 220 -2.86 6.44 -2.38
N ASN A 221 -3.56 5.51 -3.05
CA ASN A 221 -4.57 5.78 -4.08
C ASN A 221 -6.01 5.39 -3.65
N PHE A 222 -6.35 5.44 -2.36
CA PHE A 222 -7.69 5.06 -1.87
C PHE A 222 -8.84 5.86 -2.52
N ASN A 223 -8.57 7.11 -2.94
CA ASN A 223 -9.52 8.00 -3.60
C ASN A 223 -9.84 7.58 -5.04
N GLU A 224 -8.89 6.94 -5.73
CA GLU A 224 -9.06 6.40 -7.09
C GLU A 224 -9.54 4.95 -7.08
N SER A 225 -9.34 4.24 -5.97
CA SER A 225 -9.61 2.80 -5.82
C SER A 225 -10.98 2.45 -5.26
N GLY A 226 -11.98 3.33 -5.42
CA GLY A 226 -13.36 3.06 -5.01
C GLY A 226 -13.56 3.04 -3.49
N SER A 227 -12.48 3.24 -2.73
CA SER A 227 -12.47 3.40 -1.28
C SER A 227 -12.63 4.87 -0.87
N ALA A 228 -13.05 5.74 -1.81
CA ALA A 228 -13.30 7.15 -1.54
C ALA A 228 -14.36 7.38 -0.46
N PHE A 229 -15.23 6.39 -0.20
CA PHE A 229 -16.23 6.44 0.87
C PHE A 229 -15.66 6.19 2.28
N MET A 230 -14.40 5.76 2.39
CA MET A 230 -13.76 5.46 3.69
C MET A 230 -13.44 6.71 4.52
N MET A 231 -13.41 7.88 3.89
CA MET A 231 -13.17 9.16 4.53
C MET A 231 -13.98 10.26 3.83
N SER A 232 -14.60 11.17 4.57
CA SER A 232 -15.29 12.30 3.95
C SER A 232 -14.34 13.29 3.28
N SER A 233 -14.85 14.01 2.27
CA SER A 233 -14.08 15.08 1.61
C SER A 233 -13.72 16.22 2.57
N ASP A 234 -14.56 16.50 3.57
CA ASP A 234 -14.31 17.58 4.55
C ASP A 234 -13.11 17.25 5.44
N ALA A 235 -13.02 16.02 5.95
CA ALA A 235 -11.87 15.55 6.72
C ALA A 235 -10.59 15.59 5.87
N MET A 236 -10.66 15.11 4.63
CA MET A 236 -9.53 15.12 3.69
C MET A 236 -9.04 16.54 3.40
N VAL A 237 -9.93 17.46 3.05
CA VAL A 237 -9.61 18.87 2.75
C VAL A 237 -9.08 19.57 4.00
N GLY A 238 -9.68 19.29 5.17
CA GLY A 238 -9.22 19.78 6.47
C GLY A 238 -7.77 19.41 6.74
N GLY A 239 -7.42 18.13 6.63
CA GLY A 239 -6.06 17.63 6.82
C GLY A 239 -5.07 18.21 5.82
N LEU A 240 -5.42 18.26 4.53
CA LEU A 240 -4.55 18.83 3.49
C LEU A 240 -4.33 20.33 3.66
N ARG A 241 -5.38 21.09 4.04
CA ARG A 241 -5.26 22.53 4.34
C ARG A 241 -4.35 22.75 5.55
N HIS A 242 -4.59 22.01 6.62
CA HIS A 242 -3.81 22.11 7.85
C HIS A 242 -2.33 21.78 7.59
N ARG A 243 -2.04 20.72 6.81
CA ARG A 243 -0.68 20.39 6.36
C ARG A 243 -0.04 21.56 5.64
N ARG A 244 -0.69 22.12 4.63
CA ARG A 244 -0.12 23.24 3.85
C ARG A 244 0.27 24.44 4.72
N GLU A 245 -0.46 24.67 5.81
CA GLU A 245 -0.26 25.81 6.72
C GLU A 245 0.79 25.53 7.81
N ASN A 246 0.96 24.26 8.21
CA ASN A 246 1.68 23.92 9.45
C ASN A 246 2.82 22.91 9.27
N ASP A 247 2.93 22.26 8.12
CA ASP A 247 3.99 21.31 7.81
C ASP A 247 5.11 21.98 7.00
N PRO A 248 6.30 22.18 7.57
CA PRO A 248 7.43 22.79 6.86
C PRO A 248 7.90 21.97 5.65
N THR A 249 7.56 20.69 5.59
CA THR A 249 7.88 19.80 4.47
C THR A 249 6.91 19.95 3.30
N ALA A 250 5.77 20.63 3.48
CA ALA A 250 4.72 20.75 2.46
C ALA A 250 5.04 21.74 1.31
N GLN A 251 6.07 22.58 1.46
CA GLN A 251 6.50 23.56 0.44
C GLN A 251 7.68 23.10 -0.42
N LYS A 252 8.27 21.94 -0.10
CA LYS A 252 9.36 21.32 -0.87
C LYS A 252 8.77 20.34 -1.88
#